data_AF-A0A376P6V8-F1
#
_entry.id   AF-A0A376P6V8-F1
#
_cell.length_a   1.000
_cell.length_b   1.000
_cell.length_c   1.000
_cell.angle_alpha   90.00
_cell.angle_beta   90.00
_cell.angle_gamma   90.00
#
_symmetry.space_group_name_H-M   'P 1'
#
loop_
_entity.id
_entity.type
_entity.pdbx_description
1 polymer ?
#
loop_
_entity_poly.entity_id
_entity_poly.type
_entity_poly.pdbx_seq_one_letter_code
_entity_poly.pdbx_strand_id
1 'polypeptide(L)'
;MSDISFNAIPSDVRVPLTYIEFDNSNAVSGTPAPRQRVLMFGQSGSKASAAPDVPVRIRSGSQASAAFGQGSMLALMADAFLNANRVAELWCIPQGSGTGNAAVGEISLSGTAGENGSLVTYIAGQRLAVSVAAGATGAALADLLVARIKGQPDLPVTAEVRADSGDDDTHANVVLSAKFIGALSAVDVRWNYYAGETTPYGIITAFKAATGKNGNPDISASIAGWAICNTNTL
;
A
#
# COMPACT_ATOMS: atom_id res chain seq x y z
N MET A 1 24.48 -44.04 6.84
CA MET A 1 23.67 -44.62 5.76
C MET A 1 22.35 -44.96 6.40
N SER A 2 21.28 -44.23 6.09
CA SER A 2 19.96 -44.46 6.68
C SER A 2 19.41 -45.79 6.15
N ASP A 3 19.13 -46.74 7.04
CA ASP A 3 18.42 -47.97 6.69
C ASP A 3 17.03 -47.62 6.13
N ILE A 4 16.70 -48.18 4.97
CA ILE A 4 15.33 -48.19 4.45
C ILE A 4 14.63 -49.38 5.10
N SER A 5 13.76 -49.11 6.07
CA SER A 5 12.89 -50.10 6.71
C SER A 5 11.55 -50.11 5.99
N PHE A 6 11.10 -51.28 5.57
CA PHE A 6 9.76 -51.49 4.97
C PHE A 6 8.80 -51.98 6.06
N ASN A 7 7.57 -51.47 6.09
CA ASN A 7 6.58 -51.88 7.10
C ASN A 7 5.73 -53.06 6.60
N ALA A 8 5.49 -53.15 5.29
CA ALA A 8 4.58 -54.14 4.70
C ALA A 8 5.27 -55.12 3.73
N ILE A 9 6.44 -54.79 3.18
CA ILE A 9 7.21 -55.72 2.34
C ILE A 9 8.06 -56.64 3.23
N PRO A 10 7.78 -57.96 3.28
CA PRO A 10 8.54 -58.90 4.10
C PRO A 10 9.99 -59.06 3.61
N SER A 11 10.93 -59.24 4.53
CA SER A 11 12.36 -59.41 4.22
C SER A 11 12.69 -60.79 3.59
N ASP A 12 11.73 -61.71 3.54
CA ASP A 12 11.88 -63.08 3.05
C ASP A 12 11.31 -63.30 1.65
N VAL A 13 10.98 -62.21 0.93
CA VAL A 13 10.57 -62.28 -0.48
C VAL A 13 11.74 -62.77 -1.34
N ARG A 14 11.60 -63.97 -1.90
CA ARG A 14 12.62 -64.65 -2.73
C ARG A 14 12.33 -64.59 -4.23
N VAL A 15 11.27 -63.90 -4.64
CA VAL A 15 10.88 -63.76 -6.05
C VAL A 15 11.42 -62.43 -6.56
N PRO A 16 12.24 -62.43 -7.63
CA PRO A 16 12.84 -61.19 -8.15
C PRO A 16 11.80 -60.39 -8.95
N LEU A 17 11.26 -59.32 -8.36
CA LEU A 17 10.36 -58.34 -8.99
C LEU A 17 10.47 -56.98 -8.29
N THR A 18 9.82 -55.96 -8.85
CA THR A 18 9.70 -54.62 -8.22
C THR A 18 8.52 -54.61 -7.25
N TYR A 19 8.81 -54.34 -5.97
CA TYR A 19 7.81 -54.13 -4.93
C TYR A 19 7.82 -52.65 -4.54
N ILE A 20 6.64 -52.03 -4.50
CA ILE A 20 6.45 -50.62 -4.14
C ILE A 20 5.53 -50.56 -2.92
N GLU A 21 5.98 -49.91 -1.85
CA GLU A 21 5.18 -49.64 -0.65
C GLU A 21 4.84 -48.16 -0.57
N PHE A 22 3.58 -47.85 -0.24
CA PHE A 22 3.15 -46.49 0.07
C PHE A 22 2.91 -46.38 1.58
N ASP A 23 3.83 -45.72 2.28
CA ASP A 23 3.64 -45.42 3.70
C ASP A 23 2.81 -44.14 3.86
N ASN A 24 1.57 -44.30 4.29
CA ASN A 24 0.65 -43.21 4.62
C ASN A 24 0.73 -42.79 6.10
N SER A 25 1.72 -43.24 6.88
CA SER A 25 1.89 -42.88 8.30
C SER A 25 2.00 -41.36 8.52
N ASN A 26 2.58 -40.63 7.56
CA ASN A 26 2.64 -39.16 7.54
C ASN A 26 1.56 -38.51 6.64
N ALA A 27 0.63 -39.30 6.10
CA ALA A 27 -0.49 -38.76 5.35
C ALA A 27 -1.49 -38.13 6.32
N VAL A 28 -1.81 -36.85 6.09
CA VAL A 28 -2.81 -36.11 6.88
C VAL A 28 -4.16 -36.83 6.76
N SER A 29 -4.53 -37.52 7.84
CA SER A 29 -5.74 -38.35 7.94
C SER A 29 -6.93 -37.64 8.61
N GLY A 30 -6.72 -36.39 9.05
CA GLY A 30 -7.78 -35.52 9.58
C GLY A 30 -8.54 -34.78 8.48
N THR A 31 -9.73 -34.25 8.81
CA THR A 31 -10.46 -33.32 7.93
C THR A 31 -9.53 -32.18 7.54
N PRO A 32 -9.25 -31.95 6.24
CA PRO A 32 -8.44 -30.81 5.83
C PRO A 32 -8.99 -29.55 6.45
N ALA A 33 -8.12 -28.72 7.03
CA ALA A 33 -8.54 -27.43 7.56
C ALA A 33 -9.33 -26.70 6.47
N PRO A 34 -10.53 -26.16 6.76
CA PRO A 34 -11.33 -25.51 5.75
C PRO A 34 -10.50 -24.42 5.10
N ARG A 35 -10.37 -24.47 3.77
CA ARG A 35 -9.60 -23.47 3.01
C ARG A 35 -10.29 -22.12 3.19
N GLN A 36 -9.77 -21.31 4.10
CA GLN A 36 -10.24 -19.95 4.33
C GLN A 36 -9.76 -19.08 3.17
N ARG A 37 -10.70 -18.68 2.32
CA ARG A 37 -10.49 -17.68 1.28
C ARG A 37 -10.94 -16.33 1.81
N VAL A 38 -10.10 -15.32 1.62
CA VAL A 38 -10.44 -13.94 1.94
C VAL A 38 -10.65 -13.21 0.63
N LEU A 39 -11.79 -12.53 0.53
CA LEU A 39 -12.10 -11.65 -0.58
C LEU A 39 -11.97 -10.20 -0.13
N MET A 40 -11.24 -9.41 -0.90
CA MET A 40 -11.01 -8.00 -0.64
C MET A 40 -11.46 -7.16 -1.83
N PHE A 41 -12.21 -6.10 -1.54
CA PHE A 41 -12.57 -5.07 -2.50
C PHE A 41 -11.84 -3.78 -2.14
N GLY A 42 -11.42 -3.04 -3.16
CA GLY A 42 -10.83 -1.73 -2.95
C GLY A 42 -10.46 -1.06 -4.25
N GLN A 43 -10.25 0.23 -4.19
CA GLN A 43 -9.94 1.03 -5.37
C GLN A 43 -8.50 0.77 -5.82
N SER A 44 -8.34 0.57 -7.12
CA SER A 44 -7.04 0.54 -7.75
C SER A 44 -6.59 1.96 -8.14
N GLY A 45 -5.28 2.14 -8.26
CA GLY A 45 -4.68 3.39 -8.71
C GLY A 45 -4.65 3.47 -10.23
N SER A 46 -4.37 4.66 -10.76
CA SER A 46 -4.29 4.91 -12.22
C SER A 46 -3.20 4.11 -12.95
N LYS A 47 -2.23 3.55 -12.22
CA LYS A 47 -1.15 2.69 -12.75
C LYS A 47 -1.38 1.20 -12.51
N ALA A 48 -2.60 0.77 -12.24
CA ALA A 48 -2.95 -0.63 -12.07
C ALA A 48 -2.80 -1.41 -13.40
N SER A 49 -2.30 -2.64 -13.31
CA SER A 49 -2.24 -3.58 -14.44
C SER A 49 -3.43 -4.54 -14.48
N ALA A 50 -4.05 -4.79 -13.34
CA ALA A 50 -5.25 -5.61 -13.24
C ALA A 50 -6.47 -4.85 -13.79
N ALA A 51 -7.29 -5.53 -14.59
CA ALA A 51 -8.54 -4.99 -15.08
C ALA A 51 -9.53 -4.77 -13.92
N PRO A 52 -10.28 -3.65 -13.91
CA PRO A 52 -11.29 -3.41 -12.90
C PRO A 52 -12.37 -4.49 -12.91
N ASP A 53 -12.94 -4.78 -11.73
CA ASP A 53 -14.01 -5.74 -11.48
C ASP A 53 -13.67 -7.21 -11.78
N VAL A 54 -12.40 -7.51 -12.11
CA VAL A 54 -11.92 -8.88 -12.37
C VAL A 54 -11.15 -9.41 -11.16
N PRO A 55 -11.53 -10.57 -10.58
CA PRO A 55 -10.80 -11.14 -9.45
C PRO A 55 -9.36 -11.53 -9.77
N VAL A 56 -8.43 -11.12 -8.92
CA VAL A 56 -7.01 -11.46 -9.00
C VAL A 56 -6.55 -12.09 -7.69
N ARG A 57 -5.86 -13.22 -7.78
CA ARG A 57 -5.24 -13.88 -6.63
C ARG A 57 -3.90 -13.24 -6.28
N ILE A 58 -3.73 -12.83 -5.04
CA ILE A 58 -2.55 -12.12 -4.55
C ILE A 58 -1.85 -12.95 -3.46
N ARG A 59 -0.52 -13.03 -3.57
CA ARG A 59 0.35 -13.82 -2.67
C ARG A 59 1.45 -13.00 -2.00
N SER A 60 1.72 -11.79 -2.49
CA SER A 60 2.69 -10.86 -1.90
C SER A 60 2.24 -9.42 -2.05
N GLY A 61 2.72 -8.54 -1.17
CA GLY A 61 2.51 -7.10 -1.28
C GLY A 61 3.08 -6.51 -2.58
N SER A 62 4.24 -7.00 -3.03
CA SER A 62 4.84 -6.58 -4.31
C SER A 62 3.94 -6.92 -5.51
N GLN A 63 3.30 -8.10 -5.49
CA GLN A 63 2.32 -8.48 -6.50
C GLN A 63 1.09 -7.57 -6.42
N ALA A 64 0.62 -7.22 -5.22
CA ALA A 64 -0.50 -6.31 -5.03
C ALA A 64 -0.22 -4.91 -5.58
N SER A 65 0.95 -4.34 -5.29
CA SER A 65 1.35 -3.03 -5.80
C SER A 65 1.47 -3.00 -7.32
N ALA A 66 1.99 -4.07 -7.94
CA ALA A 66 2.04 -4.19 -9.39
C ALA A 66 0.63 -4.36 -10.02
N ALA A 67 -0.23 -5.17 -9.40
CA ALA A 67 -1.57 -5.44 -9.88
C ALA A 67 -2.49 -4.21 -9.77
N PHE A 68 -2.51 -3.56 -8.61
CA PHE A 68 -3.48 -2.51 -8.28
C PHE A 68 -2.92 -1.09 -8.34
N GLY A 69 -1.64 -0.94 -8.62
CA GLY A 69 -0.95 0.34 -8.62
C GLY A 69 -0.37 0.65 -7.23
N GLN A 70 0.89 1.06 -7.22
CA GLN A 70 1.62 1.30 -5.98
C GLN A 70 1.04 2.48 -5.18
N GLY A 71 0.84 2.28 -3.87
CA GLY A 71 0.19 3.26 -2.99
C GLY A 71 -1.33 3.41 -3.21
N SER A 72 -1.96 2.55 -4.01
CA SER A 72 -3.43 2.51 -4.09
C SER A 72 -4.05 1.92 -2.81
N MET A 73 -5.33 2.23 -2.57
CA MET A 73 -6.08 1.69 -1.44
C MET A 73 -5.99 0.16 -1.40
N LEU A 74 -6.26 -0.52 -2.52
CA LEU A 74 -6.27 -1.98 -2.56
C LEU A 74 -4.86 -2.57 -2.40
N ALA A 75 -3.82 -1.94 -2.95
CA ALA A 75 -2.44 -2.39 -2.75
C ALA A 75 -2.04 -2.33 -1.27
N LEU A 76 -2.33 -1.22 -0.58
CA LEU A 76 -2.02 -1.03 0.83
C LEU A 76 -2.81 -1.98 1.73
N MET A 77 -4.10 -2.20 1.44
CA MET A 77 -4.92 -3.16 2.18
C MET A 77 -4.43 -4.59 2.02
N ALA A 78 -4.06 -4.99 0.80
CA ALA A 78 -3.55 -6.33 0.52
C ALA A 78 -2.19 -6.57 1.19
N ASP A 79 -1.28 -5.58 1.15
CA ASP A 79 0.01 -5.68 1.85
C ASP A 79 -0.17 -5.78 3.37
N ALA A 80 -0.99 -4.92 3.97
CA ALA A 80 -1.29 -4.98 5.39
C ALA A 80 -1.90 -6.34 5.81
N PHE A 81 -2.84 -6.86 5.01
CA PHE A 81 -3.43 -8.17 5.26
C PHE A 81 -2.39 -9.30 5.19
N LEU A 82 -1.55 -9.32 4.16
CA LEU A 82 -0.54 -10.37 3.98
C LEU A 82 0.56 -10.29 5.03
N ASN A 83 0.86 -9.11 5.56
CA ASN A 83 1.76 -8.95 6.71
C ASN A 83 1.17 -9.55 7.99
N ALA A 84 -0.15 -9.47 8.19
CA ALA A 84 -0.84 -10.06 9.33
C ALA A 84 -1.15 -11.56 9.16
N ASN A 85 -1.47 -12.00 7.94
CA ASN A 85 -1.86 -13.37 7.62
C ASN A 85 -1.25 -13.83 6.29
N ARG A 86 -0.14 -14.57 6.37
CA ARG A 86 0.57 -15.12 5.22
C ARG A 86 0.00 -16.44 4.69
N VAL A 87 -0.92 -17.05 5.42
CA VAL A 87 -1.38 -18.44 5.15
C VAL A 87 -2.71 -18.45 4.41
N ALA A 88 -3.59 -17.48 4.67
CA ALA A 88 -4.89 -17.39 4.02
C ALA A 88 -4.77 -17.09 2.51
N GLU A 89 -5.69 -17.65 1.74
CA GLU A 89 -5.76 -17.41 0.30
C GLU A 89 -6.46 -16.07 0.03
N LEU A 90 -5.69 -15.04 -0.36
CA LEU A 90 -6.21 -13.71 -0.65
C LEU A 90 -6.60 -13.56 -2.13
N TRP A 91 -7.87 -13.21 -2.34
CA TRP A 91 -8.43 -12.77 -3.61
C TRP A 91 -8.84 -11.32 -3.50
N CYS A 92 -8.49 -10.53 -4.50
CA CYS A 92 -8.80 -9.12 -4.55
C CYS A 92 -9.55 -8.79 -5.84
N ILE A 93 -10.58 -7.94 -5.75
CA ILE A 93 -11.28 -7.39 -6.90
C ILE A 93 -10.99 -5.89 -6.94
N PRO A 94 -10.19 -5.42 -7.91
CA PRO A 94 -9.89 -4.01 -8.06
C PRO A 94 -11.11 -3.25 -8.57
N GLN A 95 -11.52 -2.23 -7.84
CA GLN A 95 -12.54 -1.29 -8.27
C GLN A 95 -11.91 -0.18 -9.09
N GLY A 96 -12.64 0.31 -10.09
CA GLY A 96 -12.22 1.47 -10.87
C GLY A 96 -12.16 2.77 -10.07
N SER A 97 -11.83 3.86 -10.77
CA SER A 97 -11.88 5.20 -10.20
C SER A 97 -13.30 5.58 -9.79
N GLY A 98 -13.42 6.23 -8.64
CA GLY A 98 -14.64 6.92 -8.23
C GLY A 98 -14.85 8.24 -8.97
N THR A 99 -15.72 9.09 -8.43
CA THR A 99 -16.02 10.41 -8.99
C THR A 99 -15.31 11.52 -8.21
N GLY A 100 -15.03 12.65 -8.87
CA GLY A 100 -14.39 13.82 -8.28
C GLY A 100 -13.00 14.09 -8.85
N ASN A 101 -12.09 14.64 -8.05
CA ASN A 101 -10.75 15.01 -8.49
C ASN A 101 -9.67 14.39 -7.58
N ALA A 102 -8.44 14.32 -8.08
CA ALA A 102 -7.32 13.78 -7.32
C ALA A 102 -6.72 14.78 -6.29
N ALA A 103 -7.22 16.01 -6.20
CA ALA A 103 -6.61 17.02 -5.33
C ALA A 103 -6.91 16.69 -3.86
N VAL A 104 -5.87 16.56 -3.05
CA VAL A 104 -5.99 16.32 -1.60
C VAL A 104 -5.89 17.61 -0.82
N GLY A 105 -4.97 18.48 -1.23
CA GLY A 105 -4.73 19.75 -0.57
C GLY A 105 -3.33 20.28 -0.84
N GLU A 106 -2.99 21.35 -0.16
CA GLU A 106 -1.76 22.10 -0.36
C GLU A 106 -1.10 22.38 0.98
N ILE A 107 0.19 22.04 1.09
CA ILE A 107 1.02 22.44 2.23
C ILE A 107 1.77 23.70 1.83
N SER A 108 1.52 24.81 2.52
CA SER A 108 2.28 26.04 2.34
C SER A 108 3.45 26.07 3.32
N LEU A 109 4.65 26.28 2.79
CA LEU A 109 5.88 26.49 3.57
C LEU A 109 6.40 27.90 3.26
N SER A 110 6.61 28.70 4.31
CA SER A 110 7.14 30.06 4.19
C SER A 110 8.18 30.38 5.25
N GLY A 111 8.94 31.44 4.99
CA GLY A 111 9.92 32.01 5.89
C GLY A 111 11.30 31.39 5.75
N THR A 112 12.20 31.77 6.65
CA THR A 112 13.61 31.34 6.65
C THR A 112 13.97 30.81 8.01
N ALA A 113 14.56 29.62 8.06
CA ALA A 113 14.93 28.97 9.31
C ALA A 113 16.02 29.77 10.05
N GLY A 114 15.75 30.16 11.28
CA GLY A 114 16.73 30.85 12.15
C GLY A 114 17.72 29.90 12.84
N GLU A 115 17.43 28.60 12.81
CA GLU A 115 18.23 27.59 13.51
C GLU A 115 18.25 26.26 12.72
N ASN A 116 19.20 25.40 13.06
CA ASN A 116 19.21 24.02 12.57
C ASN A 116 18.13 23.22 13.31
N GLY A 117 17.39 22.39 12.59
CA GLY A 117 16.36 21.54 13.18
C GLY A 117 15.85 20.48 12.22
N SER A 118 14.69 19.92 12.54
CA SER A 118 14.00 19.00 11.64
C SER A 118 12.52 19.32 11.60
N LEU A 119 11.98 19.41 10.38
CA LEU A 119 10.55 19.51 10.16
C LEU A 119 10.00 18.10 9.94
N VAL A 120 9.14 17.64 10.86
CA VAL A 120 8.50 16.33 10.77
C VAL A 120 7.05 16.50 10.31
N THR A 121 6.78 16.00 9.11
CA THR A 121 5.44 15.97 8.52
C THR A 121 4.94 14.52 8.53
N TYR A 122 3.69 14.33 8.95
CA TYR A 122 2.99 13.06 8.88
C TYR A 122 1.98 13.12 7.75
N ILE A 123 2.04 12.18 6.81
CA ILE A 123 1.09 12.04 5.72
C ILE A 123 0.59 10.60 5.73
N ALA A 124 -0.74 10.40 5.83
CA ALA A 124 -1.34 9.07 5.98
C ALA A 124 -0.73 8.27 7.17
N GLY A 125 -0.35 8.96 8.24
CA GLY A 125 0.33 8.36 9.39
C GLY A 125 1.80 7.97 9.17
N GLN A 126 2.36 8.16 7.97
CA GLN A 126 3.77 7.92 7.68
C GLN A 126 4.62 9.14 8.05
N ARG A 127 5.73 8.89 8.76
CA ARG A 127 6.66 9.93 9.21
C ARG A 127 7.60 10.36 8.09
N LEU A 128 7.54 11.64 7.72
CA LEU A 128 8.42 12.29 6.75
C LEU A 128 9.21 13.39 7.46
N ALA A 129 10.44 13.07 7.84
CA ALA A 129 11.35 14.05 8.42
C ALA A 129 12.24 14.68 7.33
N VAL A 130 12.33 16.01 7.35
CA VAL A 130 13.24 16.81 6.53
C VAL A 130 14.21 17.53 7.47
N SER A 131 15.50 17.48 7.16
CA SER A 131 16.53 18.24 7.86
C SER A 131 16.47 19.71 7.44
N VAL A 132 16.41 20.62 8.40
CA VAL A 132 16.38 22.06 8.17
C VAL A 132 17.70 22.65 8.63
N ALA A 133 18.42 23.31 7.73
CA ALA A 133 19.62 24.08 8.05
C ALA A 133 19.24 25.53 8.37
N ALA A 134 20.01 26.19 9.24
CA ALA A 134 19.89 27.62 9.45
C ALA A 134 20.09 28.37 8.11
N GLY A 135 19.20 29.31 7.81
CA GLY A 135 19.14 30.01 6.54
C GLY A 135 18.35 29.29 5.44
N ALA A 136 17.85 28.07 5.65
CA ALA A 136 17.03 27.38 4.67
C ALA A 136 15.67 28.09 4.51
N THR A 137 15.26 28.32 3.26
CA THR A 137 13.98 28.95 2.93
C THR A 137 12.83 27.94 2.87
N GLY A 138 11.60 28.42 3.05
CA GLY A 138 10.39 27.62 2.88
C GLY A 138 10.31 26.95 1.49
N ALA A 139 10.76 27.63 0.44
CA ALA A 139 10.83 27.08 -0.91
C ALA A 139 11.81 25.89 -1.00
N ALA A 140 13.02 26.03 -0.46
CA ALA A 140 14.00 24.93 -0.43
C ALA A 140 13.48 23.73 0.39
N LEU A 141 12.74 23.99 1.48
CA LEU A 141 12.11 22.94 2.28
C LEU A 141 10.97 22.23 1.53
N ALA A 142 10.22 22.94 0.67
CA ALA A 142 9.17 22.35 -0.16
C ALA A 142 9.76 21.34 -1.16
N ASP A 143 10.87 21.68 -1.81
CA ASP A 143 11.59 20.76 -2.71
C ASP A 143 12.07 19.51 -1.98
N LEU A 144 12.67 19.68 -0.79
CA LEU A 144 13.11 18.55 0.04
C LEU A 144 11.94 17.67 0.49
N LEU A 145 10.81 18.27 0.87
CA LEU A 145 9.61 17.53 1.25
C LEU A 145 9.04 16.74 0.07
N VAL A 146 8.95 17.35 -1.12
CA VAL A 146 8.50 16.67 -2.34
C VAL A 146 9.44 15.53 -2.72
N ALA A 147 10.75 15.72 -2.63
CA ALA A 147 11.72 14.66 -2.85
C ALA A 147 11.51 13.50 -1.85
N ARG A 148 11.26 13.82 -0.57
CA ARG A 148 11.01 12.82 0.47
C ARG A 148 9.71 12.05 0.26
N ILE A 149 8.65 12.70 -0.23
CA ILE A 149 7.37 12.07 -0.62
C ILE A 149 7.57 11.16 -1.84
N LYS A 150 8.26 11.63 -2.87
CA LYS A 150 8.56 10.85 -4.08
C LYS A 150 9.45 9.63 -3.77
N GLY A 151 10.32 9.74 -2.77
CA GLY A 151 11.13 8.63 -2.26
C GLY A 151 10.35 7.56 -1.48
N GLN A 152 9.07 7.79 -1.16
CA GLN A 152 8.17 6.80 -0.54
C GLN A 152 7.01 6.46 -1.47
N PRO A 153 7.24 5.53 -2.42
CA PRO A 153 6.27 5.25 -3.45
C PRO A 153 5.00 4.55 -2.93
N ASP A 154 5.02 4.01 -1.71
CA ASP A 154 3.85 3.39 -1.07
C ASP A 154 2.92 4.40 -0.38
N LEU A 155 3.26 5.69 -0.32
CA LEU A 155 2.32 6.72 0.13
C LEU A 155 1.09 6.78 -0.78
N PRO A 156 -0.12 7.01 -0.25
CA PRO A 156 -1.33 7.13 -1.08
C PRO A 156 -1.43 8.43 -1.88
N VAL A 157 -0.42 9.31 -1.78
CA VAL A 157 -0.36 10.60 -2.47
C VAL A 157 0.94 10.75 -3.27
N THR A 158 0.87 11.59 -4.29
CA THR A 158 2.02 12.21 -4.97
C THR A 158 2.05 13.69 -4.62
N ALA A 159 3.22 14.31 -4.76
CA ALA A 159 3.42 15.71 -4.43
C ALA A 159 4.23 16.42 -5.51
N GLU A 160 3.89 17.69 -5.76
CA GLU A 160 4.61 18.58 -6.67
C GLU A 160 4.77 19.96 -6.03
N VAL A 161 5.90 20.61 -6.27
CA VAL A 161 6.13 21.97 -5.81
C VAL A 161 5.47 22.93 -6.78
N ARG A 162 4.68 23.86 -6.25
CA ARG A 162 4.22 25.05 -6.92
C ARG A 162 4.91 26.23 -6.27
N ALA A 163 5.90 26.76 -6.98
CA ALA A 163 6.57 28.01 -6.60
C ALA A 163 5.54 29.13 -6.48
N ASP A 164 5.85 30.14 -5.67
CA ASP A 164 5.01 31.33 -5.63
C ASP A 164 5.01 32.04 -6.99
N SER A 165 3.93 32.75 -7.27
CA SER A 165 3.73 33.48 -8.51
C SER A 165 4.58 34.76 -8.63
N GLY A 166 5.30 35.13 -7.57
CA GLY A 166 6.21 36.27 -7.51
C GLY A 166 7.69 35.86 -7.35
N ASP A 167 8.55 36.85 -7.14
CA ASP A 167 10.00 36.69 -6.94
C ASP A 167 10.36 36.38 -5.46
N ASP A 168 9.43 35.78 -4.71
CA ASP A 168 9.63 35.40 -3.30
C ASP A 168 10.20 33.98 -3.21
N ASP A 169 11.49 33.88 -2.92
CA ASP A 169 12.20 32.60 -2.71
C ASP A 169 11.98 32.01 -1.31
N THR A 170 11.23 32.70 -0.45
CA THR A 170 10.95 32.28 0.92
C THR A 170 9.68 31.45 1.04
N HIS A 171 8.83 31.41 0.01
CA HIS A 171 7.55 30.68 0.00
C HIS A 171 7.43 29.70 -1.16
N ALA A 172 6.91 28.51 -0.87
CA ALA A 172 6.38 27.62 -1.89
C ALA A 172 5.25 26.77 -1.34
N ASN A 173 4.39 26.29 -2.24
CA ASN A 173 3.33 25.35 -1.93
C ASN A 173 3.68 23.95 -2.42
N VAL A 174 3.44 22.94 -1.60
CA VAL A 174 3.47 21.52 -2.00
C VAL A 174 2.04 21.07 -2.26
N VAL A 175 1.72 20.82 -3.53
CA VAL A 175 0.42 20.35 -3.97
C VAL A 175 0.37 18.83 -3.85
N LEU A 176 -0.57 18.32 -3.06
CA LEU A 176 -0.78 16.90 -2.84
C LEU A 176 -1.92 16.37 -3.71
N SER A 177 -1.65 15.28 -4.43
CA SER A 177 -2.60 14.58 -5.29
C SER A 177 -2.71 13.11 -4.89
N ALA A 178 -3.93 12.59 -4.75
CA ALA A 178 -4.16 11.19 -4.42
C ALA A 178 -3.84 10.27 -5.61
N LYS A 179 -3.33 9.07 -5.31
CA LYS A 179 -3.04 8.04 -6.33
C LYS A 179 -4.28 7.26 -6.80
N PHE A 180 -5.39 7.39 -6.06
CA PHE A 180 -6.69 6.83 -6.39
C PHE A 180 -7.78 7.87 -6.06
N ILE A 181 -8.90 7.83 -6.78
CA ILE A 181 -10.01 8.78 -6.61
C ILE A 181 -11.17 8.06 -5.96
N GLY A 182 -11.58 8.49 -4.77
CA GLY A 182 -12.75 7.99 -4.05
C GLY A 182 -12.94 8.70 -2.71
N ALA A 183 -13.93 8.32 -1.91
CA ALA A 183 -14.23 9.01 -0.65
C ALA A 183 -13.05 8.99 0.34
N LEU A 184 -12.20 7.96 0.27
CA LEU A 184 -11.00 7.78 1.11
C LEU A 184 -9.70 8.31 0.47
N SER A 185 -9.79 9.03 -0.65
CA SER A 185 -8.63 9.66 -1.30
C SER A 185 -8.10 10.87 -0.52
N ALA A 186 -8.90 11.45 0.37
CA ALA A 186 -8.45 12.48 1.30
C ALA A 186 -7.53 11.87 2.36
N VAL A 187 -6.41 12.55 2.63
CA VAL A 187 -5.37 12.06 3.53
C VAL A 187 -5.13 13.06 4.65
N ASP A 188 -4.95 12.53 5.86
CA ASP A 188 -4.57 13.29 7.05
C ASP A 188 -3.12 13.76 6.94
N VAL A 189 -2.91 15.07 7.13
CA VAL A 189 -1.61 15.73 7.18
C VAL A 189 -1.46 16.41 8.53
N ARG A 190 -0.38 16.08 9.25
CA ARG A 190 -0.07 16.65 10.57
C ARG A 190 1.40 17.02 10.65
N TRP A 191 1.73 17.96 11.51
CA TRP A 191 3.13 18.27 11.84
C TRP A 191 3.39 17.90 13.30
N ASN A 192 4.63 17.47 13.56
CA ASN A 192 5.18 17.33 14.91
C ASN A 192 4.21 16.63 15.89
N TYR A 193 3.73 15.45 15.50
CA TYR A 193 2.70 14.74 16.25
C TYR A 193 3.23 14.20 17.59
N TYR A 194 4.52 13.86 17.67
CA TYR A 194 5.13 13.34 18.90
C TYR A 194 5.83 14.43 19.72
N ALA A 195 5.91 14.19 21.03
CA ALA A 195 6.64 15.06 21.95
C ALA A 195 8.11 15.16 21.57
N GLY A 196 8.64 16.39 21.54
CA GLY A 196 10.02 16.68 21.15
C GLY A 196 10.20 17.04 19.66
N GLU A 197 9.16 16.91 18.84
CA GLU A 197 9.14 17.45 17.49
C GLU A 197 8.66 18.91 17.54
N THR A 198 9.43 19.83 16.99
CA THR A 198 9.07 21.25 16.93
C THR A 198 9.41 21.81 15.57
N THR A 199 8.58 22.72 15.07
CA THR A 199 8.89 23.47 13.84
C THR A 199 10.08 24.38 14.16
N PRO A 200 11.16 24.35 13.36
CA PRO A 200 12.29 25.26 13.54
C PRO A 200 11.84 26.72 13.50
N TYR A 201 12.47 27.56 14.33
CA TYR A 201 12.15 28.98 14.38
C TYR A 201 12.23 29.65 13.00
N GLY A 202 11.24 30.48 12.66
CA GLY A 202 11.19 31.24 11.40
C GLY A 202 10.51 30.51 10.22
N ILE A 203 10.19 29.23 10.35
CA ILE A 203 9.41 28.47 9.36
C ILE A 203 7.92 28.47 9.75
N ILE A 204 7.07 28.85 8.80
CA ILE A 204 5.61 28.82 8.95
C ILE A 204 5.07 27.73 8.03
N THR A 205 4.28 26.82 8.60
CA THR A 205 3.64 25.71 7.88
C THR A 205 2.12 25.82 7.97
N ALA A 206 1.43 25.71 6.84
CA ALA A 206 -0.02 25.64 6.80
C ALA A 206 -0.48 24.54 5.85
N PHE A 207 -1.67 23.98 6.08
CA PHE A 207 -2.26 22.96 5.21
C PHE A 207 -3.67 23.38 4.90
N LYS A 208 -3.97 23.43 3.61
CA LYS A 208 -5.30 23.71 3.08
C LYS A 208 -5.79 22.46 2.37
N ALA A 209 -6.78 21.80 2.96
CA ALA A 209 -7.45 20.69 2.30
C ALA A 209 -8.15 21.15 1.02
N ALA A 210 -8.15 20.30 0.00
CA ALA A 210 -8.91 20.53 -1.21
C ALA A 210 -10.41 20.57 -0.91
N THR A 211 -11.14 21.39 -1.67
CA THR A 211 -12.60 21.48 -1.55
C THR A 211 -13.26 20.51 -2.53
N GLY A 212 -14.42 19.99 -2.15
CA GLY A 212 -15.13 18.96 -2.92
C GLY A 212 -15.24 17.64 -2.16
N LYS A 213 -16.19 16.81 -2.58
CA LYS A 213 -16.37 15.46 -2.04
C LYS A 213 -16.21 14.46 -3.18
N ASN A 214 -15.26 13.55 -3.02
CA ASN A 214 -15.07 12.44 -3.94
C ASN A 214 -16.08 11.33 -3.62
N GLY A 215 -16.64 10.72 -4.65
CA GLY A 215 -17.57 9.60 -4.55
C GLY A 215 -16.87 8.27 -4.80
N ASN A 216 -17.34 7.20 -4.16
CA ASN A 216 -16.86 5.85 -4.44
C ASN A 216 -17.43 5.31 -5.77
N PRO A 217 -16.71 4.41 -6.46
CA PRO A 217 -17.23 3.71 -7.62
C PRO A 217 -18.41 2.81 -7.24
N ASP A 218 -19.27 2.53 -8.22
CA ASP A 218 -20.30 1.52 -8.07
C ASP A 218 -19.67 0.12 -7.95
N ILE A 219 -20.20 -0.70 -7.05
CA ILE A 219 -19.63 -2.01 -6.71
C ILE A 219 -20.39 -3.19 -7.35
N SER A 220 -21.45 -2.91 -8.12
CA SER A 220 -22.32 -3.94 -8.67
C SER A 220 -21.56 -4.87 -9.62
N ALA A 221 -20.67 -4.31 -10.44
CA ALA A 221 -19.80 -5.09 -11.33
C ALA A 221 -18.79 -5.94 -10.54
N SER A 222 -18.18 -5.40 -9.50
CA SER A 222 -17.29 -6.14 -8.60
C SER A 222 -18.00 -7.33 -7.93
N ILE A 223 -19.25 -7.15 -7.48
CA ILE A 223 -20.05 -8.22 -6.88
C ILE A 223 -20.38 -9.30 -7.93
N ALA A 224 -20.71 -8.92 -9.16
CA ALA A 224 -20.94 -9.89 -10.24
C ALA A 224 -19.66 -10.68 -10.57
N GLY A 225 -18.51 -10.01 -10.62
CA GLY A 225 -17.20 -10.63 -10.87
C GLY A 225 -16.80 -11.67 -9.82
N TRP A 226 -17.27 -11.54 -8.57
CA TRP A 226 -16.98 -12.50 -7.49
C TRP A 226 -17.42 -13.92 -7.81
N ALA A 227 -18.51 -14.13 -8.56
CA ALA A 227 -18.99 -15.48 -8.89
C ALA A 227 -17.88 -16.36 -9.52
N ILE A 228 -16.97 -15.76 -10.28
CA ILE A 228 -15.84 -16.42 -10.93
C ILE A 228 -14.81 -16.96 -9.91
N CYS A 229 -14.65 -16.27 -8.78
CA CYS A 229 -13.76 -16.69 -7.70
C CYS A 229 -14.24 -17.97 -6.98
N ASN A 230 -15.55 -18.24 -7.00
CA ASN A 230 -16.13 -19.42 -6.37
C ASN A 230 -16.12 -20.65 -7.30
N THR A 231 -16.21 -20.44 -8.63
CA THR A 231 -16.34 -21.52 -9.62
C THR A 231 -15.02 -22.09 -10.13
N ASN A 232 -13.87 -21.47 -9.84
CA ASN A 232 -12.53 -22.00 -10.20
C ASN A 232 -12.08 -23.14 -9.27
N THR A 233 -12.91 -24.16 -9.17
CA THR A 233 -12.54 -25.51 -8.74
C THR A 233 -12.52 -26.41 -9.98
N LEU A 234 -11.38 -26.41 -10.68
CA LEU A 234 -10.91 -27.53 -11.50
C LEU A 234 -9.43 -27.74 -11.17
#